data_AF-A0A2H0L4S6-F1
#
_entry.id   AF-A0A2H0L4S6-F1
#
_cell.length_a   1.000
_cell.length_b   1.000
_cell.length_c   1.000
_cell.angle_alpha   90.00
_cell.angle_beta   90.00
_cell.angle_gamma   90.00
#
_symmetry.space_group_name_H-M   'P 1'
#
loop_
_entity.id
_entity.type
_entity.pdbx_description
1 polymer ?
#
loop_
_entity_poly.entity_id
_entity_poly.type
_entity_poly.pdbx_seq_one_letter_code
_entity_poly.pdbx_strand_id
1 'polypeptide(L)'
;MVSSNTETDITVTYQDTDGTIDFEVTDMRPTAGSDIDVVGTQVSIESILDTVSDINLTGTGRITGLEANLGIGTATPKAILAVSTTSASSILPLFRVASSTNATLFTIEASGKVGINTSGPDRKLDVLDATNPQMRLTYTDGSVFTDFLTNSGGDLVVTASGNDVILFNSNLGIGTSTPAARLSVAGGSAPMIVVDAKTGFAKNLIDLKVASTSKMKVDSAGDIYFGQGSNHNIQISQSTSGNGGILYMYAGQGSVAENNGGDLYLSGGSHGTGGAGPGGGVSGNIIMATQGLSDNIKGKVGINTTGPDRRLDILDTSGSQLRLTYTDGSVFTDFLTN
;
A
#
# COMPACT_ATOMS: atom_id res chain seq x y z
N MET A 1 -90.53 -29.42 17.88
CA MET A 1 -89.67 -28.42 17.22
C MET A 1 -89.04 -27.56 18.29
N VAL A 2 -87.78 -27.19 18.13
CA VAL A 2 -86.93 -26.57 19.17
C VAL A 2 -87.64 -25.36 19.78
N SER A 3 -87.88 -25.38 21.10
CA SER A 3 -88.70 -24.36 21.78
C SER A 3 -87.92 -23.14 22.26
N SER A 4 -86.59 -23.25 22.32
CA SER A 4 -85.66 -22.18 22.69
C SER A 4 -84.23 -22.58 22.34
N ASN A 5 -83.40 -21.62 21.96
CA ASN A 5 -81.95 -21.76 21.85
C ASN A 5 -81.30 -20.78 22.85
N THR A 6 -80.34 -21.23 23.65
CA THR A 6 -79.61 -20.40 24.63
C THR A 6 -78.23 -20.01 24.13
N GLU A 7 -77.79 -20.65 23.05
CA GLU A 7 -76.49 -20.53 22.45
C GLU A 7 -76.46 -19.34 21.47
N THR A 8 -75.43 -18.51 21.59
CA THR A 8 -75.20 -17.37 20.69
C THR A 8 -74.50 -17.82 19.40
N ASP A 9 -74.67 -17.07 18.32
CA ASP A 9 -74.02 -17.26 17.01
C ASP A 9 -74.41 -18.53 16.23
N ILE A 10 -75.41 -19.28 16.70
CA ILE A 10 -76.06 -20.40 16.00
C ILE A 10 -77.57 -20.20 15.92
N THR A 11 -78.14 -20.41 14.73
CA THR A 11 -79.57 -20.46 14.47
C THR A 11 -79.97 -21.89 14.17
N VAL A 12 -81.03 -22.35 14.81
CA VAL A 12 -81.55 -23.71 14.62
C VAL A 12 -82.97 -23.64 14.08
N THR A 13 -83.17 -24.17 12.88
CA THR A 13 -84.49 -24.20 12.23
C THR A 13 -84.86 -25.63 11.89
N TYR A 14 -86.13 -25.98 12.07
CA TYR A 14 -86.66 -27.22 11.50
C TYR A 14 -87.23 -26.90 10.13
N GLN A 15 -86.84 -27.69 9.13
CA GLN A 15 -87.33 -27.53 7.77
C GLN A 15 -88.29 -28.67 7.43
N ASP A 16 -89.58 -28.34 7.27
CA ASP A 16 -90.64 -29.32 7.04
C ASP A 16 -90.46 -30.06 5.69
N THR A 17 -89.82 -29.42 4.71
CA THR A 17 -89.68 -29.96 3.34
C THR A 17 -88.68 -31.10 3.19
N ASP A 18 -87.65 -31.17 4.03
CA ASP A 18 -86.66 -32.27 4.05
C ASP A 18 -86.67 -33.05 5.37
N GLY A 19 -87.40 -32.56 6.38
CA GLY A 19 -87.57 -33.21 7.67
C GLY A 19 -86.35 -33.12 8.58
N THR A 20 -85.38 -32.24 8.26
CA THR A 20 -84.16 -32.06 9.05
C THR A 20 -84.23 -30.85 9.98
N ILE A 21 -83.37 -30.89 11.00
CA ILE A 21 -83.06 -29.72 11.81
C ILE A 21 -81.75 -29.16 11.27
N ASP A 22 -81.80 -27.95 10.76
CA ASP A 22 -80.67 -27.24 10.20
C ASP A 22 -80.02 -26.38 11.28
N PHE A 23 -78.69 -26.36 11.27
CA PHE A 23 -77.87 -25.58 12.18
C PHE A 23 -77.04 -24.59 11.36
N GLU A 24 -77.37 -23.31 11.43
CA GLU A 24 -76.65 -22.25 10.74
C GLU A 24 -75.83 -21.44 11.75
N VAL A 25 -74.50 -21.43 11.61
CA VAL A 25 -73.59 -20.65 12.47
C VAL A 25 -73.21 -19.37 11.73
N THR A 26 -73.61 -18.21 12.24
CA THR A 26 -73.44 -16.91 11.56
C THR A 26 -72.08 -16.25 11.79
N ASP A 27 -71.37 -16.64 12.86
CA ASP A 27 -70.01 -16.16 13.13
C ASP A 27 -69.21 -17.26 13.86
N MET A 28 -68.14 -17.74 13.23
CA MET A 28 -67.15 -18.57 13.91
C MET A 28 -66.07 -17.65 14.48
N ARG A 29 -66.27 -17.15 15.70
CA ARG A 29 -65.19 -16.46 16.44
C ARG A 29 -64.33 -17.55 17.09
N PRO A 30 -63.14 -17.89 16.55
CA PRO A 30 -62.29 -18.88 17.19
C PRO A 30 -61.98 -18.40 18.60
N THR A 31 -62.27 -19.23 19.59
CA THR A 31 -61.97 -18.91 20.99
C THR A 31 -60.45 -18.85 21.13
N ALA A 32 -59.92 -17.88 21.89
CA ALA A 32 -58.48 -17.72 22.08
C ALA A 32 -57.85 -19.03 22.58
N GLY A 33 -56.94 -19.61 21.80
CA GLY A 33 -56.26 -20.87 22.12
C GLY A 33 -56.73 -22.11 21.34
N SER A 34 -57.71 -21.98 20.44
CA SER A 34 -58.03 -23.02 19.45
C SER A 34 -57.28 -22.75 18.14
N ASP A 35 -56.56 -23.73 17.61
CA ASP A 35 -55.99 -23.66 16.27
C ASP A 35 -57.12 -23.49 15.26
N ILE A 36 -57.01 -22.51 14.35
CA ILE A 36 -57.86 -22.45 13.16
C ILE A 36 -57.29 -23.46 12.17
N ASP A 37 -57.78 -24.70 12.19
CA ASP A 37 -57.40 -25.72 11.22
C ASP A 37 -58.19 -25.50 9.92
N VAL A 38 -57.61 -24.78 8.96
CA VAL A 38 -58.23 -24.61 7.64
C VAL A 38 -57.80 -25.75 6.73
N VAL A 39 -58.66 -26.76 6.61
CA VAL A 39 -58.49 -27.87 5.66
C VAL A 39 -58.92 -27.39 4.26
N GLY A 40 -58.03 -26.68 3.56
CA GLY A 40 -58.26 -26.16 2.21
C GLY A 40 -57.06 -25.35 1.67
N THR A 41 -56.90 -25.25 0.34
CA THR A 41 -55.67 -24.78 -0.33
C THR A 41 -55.34 -23.28 -0.15
N GLN A 42 -56.21 -22.45 0.41
CA GLN A 42 -55.88 -21.04 0.66
C GLN A 42 -56.81 -20.41 1.72
N VAL A 43 -56.24 -19.74 2.72
CA VAL A 43 -56.96 -18.79 3.57
C VAL A 43 -56.78 -17.41 2.93
N SER A 44 -57.78 -16.90 2.22
CA SER A 44 -57.79 -15.51 1.76
C SER A 44 -58.21 -14.62 2.94
N ILE A 45 -57.28 -13.87 3.51
CA ILE A 45 -57.50 -12.97 4.67
C ILE A 45 -57.73 -11.52 4.17
N GLU A 46 -58.08 -11.35 2.89
CA GLU A 46 -58.15 -10.07 2.15
C GLU A 46 -59.04 -9.01 2.81
N SER A 47 -60.16 -9.38 3.45
CA SER A 47 -61.07 -8.41 4.09
C SER A 47 -60.75 -8.12 5.56
N ILE A 48 -59.88 -8.93 6.19
CA ILE A 48 -59.44 -8.73 7.58
C ILE A 48 -58.13 -7.93 7.60
N LEU A 49 -57.24 -8.13 6.61
CA LEU A 49 -55.94 -7.44 6.51
C LEU A 49 -55.98 -5.92 6.37
N ASP A 50 -57.09 -5.33 5.93
CA ASP A 50 -57.23 -3.87 5.84
C ASP A 50 -57.32 -3.19 7.23
N THR A 51 -57.54 -3.98 8.30
CA THR A 51 -57.73 -3.45 9.67
C THR A 51 -56.76 -4.01 10.71
N VAL A 52 -55.94 -5.01 10.39
CA VAL A 52 -54.96 -5.57 11.35
C VAL A 52 -53.63 -4.83 11.23
N SER A 53 -53.17 -4.23 12.33
CA SER A 53 -51.89 -3.54 12.40
C SER A 53 -50.70 -4.49 12.28
N ASP A 54 -50.87 -5.74 12.74
CA ASP A 54 -49.81 -6.74 12.82
C ASP A 54 -50.35 -8.14 12.55
N ILE A 55 -49.64 -8.92 11.73
CA ILE A 55 -49.79 -10.38 11.66
C ILE A 55 -48.77 -10.97 12.63
N ASN A 56 -49.25 -11.35 13.82
CA ASN A 56 -48.37 -11.77 14.91
C ASN A 56 -48.16 -13.30 14.91
N LEU A 57 -47.04 -13.77 14.36
CA LEU A 57 -46.64 -15.18 14.34
C LEU A 57 -45.78 -15.53 15.58
N THR A 58 -46.33 -15.39 16.79
CA THR A 58 -45.58 -15.50 18.07
C THR A 58 -45.09 -16.90 18.47
N GLY A 59 -45.39 -17.94 17.69
CA GLY A 59 -44.89 -19.32 17.90
C GLY A 59 -43.58 -19.62 17.14
N THR A 60 -43.28 -20.90 16.85
CA THR A 60 -42.24 -21.32 15.88
C THR A 60 -42.65 -21.00 14.42
N GLY A 61 -43.43 -19.94 14.23
CA GLY A 61 -44.14 -19.57 13.01
C GLY A 61 -43.17 -19.53 11.82
N ARG A 62 -43.29 -20.52 10.96
CA ARG A 62 -42.57 -20.63 9.71
C ARG A 62 -43.56 -20.31 8.61
N ILE A 63 -43.27 -19.30 7.79
CA ILE A 63 -44.01 -19.09 6.53
C ILE A 63 -43.60 -20.24 5.60
N THR A 64 -44.42 -21.29 5.54
CA THR A 64 -44.28 -22.44 4.63
C THR A 64 -45.36 -22.35 3.54
N GLY A 65 -45.16 -23.02 2.39
CA GLY A 65 -46.17 -23.06 1.33
C GLY A 65 -46.17 -21.88 0.37
N LEU A 66 -45.12 -21.05 0.35
CA LEU A 66 -44.92 -20.13 -0.76
C LEU A 66 -44.59 -20.93 -2.03
N GLU A 67 -45.57 -21.09 -2.92
CA GLU A 67 -45.35 -21.67 -4.26
C GLU A 67 -44.50 -20.74 -5.16
N ALA A 68 -44.26 -19.50 -4.71
CA ALA A 68 -43.45 -18.47 -5.36
C ALA A 68 -42.41 -17.86 -4.39
N ASN A 69 -41.58 -16.92 -4.86
CA ASN A 69 -40.61 -16.22 -4.02
C ASN A 69 -41.29 -15.29 -2.98
N LEU A 70 -40.68 -15.08 -1.79
CA LEU A 70 -41.16 -14.16 -0.75
C LEU A 70 -40.76 -12.72 -1.04
N GLY A 71 -41.73 -11.86 -1.36
CA GLY A 71 -41.55 -10.41 -1.53
C GLY A 71 -41.94 -9.63 -0.28
N ILE A 72 -41.01 -8.84 0.27
CA ILE A 72 -41.29 -7.84 1.31
C ILE A 72 -41.18 -6.46 0.65
N GLY A 73 -42.30 -5.75 0.53
CA GLY A 73 -42.38 -4.46 -0.16
C GLY A 73 -42.21 -4.52 -1.69
N THR A 74 -42.38 -5.70 -2.29
CA THR A 74 -42.46 -5.90 -3.76
C THR A 74 -43.42 -7.03 -4.13
N ALA A 75 -44.20 -6.83 -5.19
CA ALA A 75 -45.08 -7.86 -5.78
C ALA A 75 -44.39 -8.69 -6.88
N THR A 76 -43.14 -8.35 -7.24
CA THR A 76 -42.37 -9.03 -8.30
C THR A 76 -41.01 -9.47 -7.78
N PRO A 77 -40.97 -10.41 -6.81
CA PRO A 77 -39.74 -10.87 -6.19
C PRO A 77 -38.79 -11.58 -7.18
N LYS A 78 -37.57 -11.07 -7.32
CA LYS A 78 -36.53 -11.59 -8.24
C LYS A 78 -35.54 -12.57 -7.58
N ALA A 79 -35.75 -12.91 -6.31
CA ALA A 79 -34.97 -13.87 -5.53
C ALA A 79 -35.91 -14.55 -4.53
N ILE A 80 -35.54 -15.72 -3.99
CA ILE A 80 -36.35 -16.48 -3.02
C ILE A 80 -36.84 -15.59 -1.86
N LEU A 81 -35.99 -14.67 -1.41
CA LEU A 81 -36.38 -13.53 -0.57
C LEU A 81 -36.00 -12.24 -1.30
N ALA A 82 -36.98 -11.41 -1.63
CA ALA A 82 -36.76 -10.09 -2.19
C ALA A 82 -37.31 -9.04 -1.22
N VAL A 83 -36.42 -8.20 -0.68
CA VAL A 83 -36.80 -7.06 0.15
C VAL A 83 -36.56 -5.79 -0.64
N SER A 84 -37.61 -5.01 -0.85
CA SER A 84 -37.57 -3.77 -1.62
C SER A 84 -38.54 -2.76 -1.01
N THR A 85 -38.39 -1.51 -1.40
CA THR A 85 -39.39 -0.47 -1.13
C THR A 85 -39.87 0.12 -2.45
N THR A 86 -41.05 0.73 -2.45
CA THR A 86 -41.58 1.47 -3.62
C THR A 86 -40.98 2.88 -3.75
N SER A 87 -40.13 3.30 -2.80
CA SER A 87 -39.40 4.57 -2.83
C SER A 87 -37.98 4.37 -2.27
N ALA A 88 -36.97 4.77 -3.06
CA ALA A 88 -35.55 4.73 -2.69
C ALA A 88 -35.17 5.68 -1.55
N SER A 89 -36.09 6.56 -1.14
CA SER A 89 -35.89 7.56 -0.07
C SER A 89 -36.46 7.12 1.28
N SER A 90 -36.65 5.80 1.49
CA SER A 90 -36.97 5.27 2.82
C SER A 90 -35.87 5.66 3.81
N ILE A 91 -36.26 6.31 4.91
CA ILE A 91 -35.36 6.60 6.03
C ILE A 91 -34.91 5.33 6.77
N LEU A 92 -35.53 4.18 6.46
CA LEU A 92 -35.20 2.87 7.02
C LEU A 92 -34.46 2.00 6.00
N PRO A 93 -33.52 1.15 6.46
CA PRO A 93 -32.82 0.21 5.60
C PRO A 93 -33.73 -0.90 5.09
N LEU A 94 -33.43 -1.44 3.90
CA LEU A 94 -34.10 -2.61 3.34
C LEU A 94 -33.85 -3.86 4.19
N PHE A 95 -32.64 -4.00 4.72
CA PHE A 95 -32.29 -5.13 5.57
C PHE A 95 -31.33 -4.68 6.65
N ARG A 96 -31.58 -5.06 7.91
CA ARG A 96 -30.71 -4.75 9.04
C ARG A 96 -30.57 -5.95 9.95
N VAL A 97 -29.32 -6.29 10.27
CA VAL A 97 -28.95 -7.21 11.34
C VAL A 97 -28.41 -6.38 12.49
N ALA A 98 -28.97 -6.55 13.67
CA ALA A 98 -28.58 -5.82 14.87
C ALA A 98 -28.14 -6.77 15.99
N SER A 99 -27.33 -6.26 16.92
CA SER A 99 -26.98 -6.97 18.15
C SER A 99 -28.17 -7.07 19.11
N SER A 100 -28.01 -7.79 20.21
CA SER A 100 -28.97 -7.82 21.33
C SER A 100 -29.18 -6.46 22.00
N THR A 101 -28.32 -5.48 21.72
CA THR A 101 -28.44 -4.08 22.20
C THR A 101 -28.99 -3.14 21.13
N ASN A 102 -29.48 -3.67 20.00
CA ASN A 102 -29.93 -2.91 18.82
C ASN A 102 -28.84 -2.11 18.07
N ALA A 103 -27.56 -2.36 18.33
CA ALA A 103 -26.49 -1.79 17.52
C ALA A 103 -26.49 -2.43 16.12
N THR A 104 -26.28 -1.63 15.07
CA THR A 104 -26.29 -2.15 13.69
C THR A 104 -24.99 -2.89 13.40
N LEU A 105 -25.10 -4.18 13.09
CA LEU A 105 -23.95 -5.04 12.72
C LEU A 105 -23.79 -5.14 11.19
N PHE A 106 -24.90 -5.21 10.47
CA PHE A 106 -24.95 -5.22 9.01
C PHE A 106 -26.21 -4.51 8.54
N THR A 107 -26.11 -3.66 7.52
CA THR A 107 -27.26 -2.95 6.96
C THR A 107 -27.15 -2.83 5.45
N ILE A 108 -28.29 -2.89 4.77
CA ILE A 108 -28.46 -2.52 3.36
C ILE A 108 -29.49 -1.39 3.34
N GLU A 109 -29.06 -0.17 3.03
CA GLU A 109 -29.94 0.98 2.92
C GLU A 109 -30.83 0.91 1.66
N ALA A 110 -31.96 1.61 1.67
CA ALA A 110 -32.78 1.81 0.47
C ALA A 110 -32.04 2.58 -0.65
N SER A 111 -30.99 3.32 -0.27
CA SER A 111 -30.05 3.97 -1.19
C SER A 111 -29.12 2.97 -1.92
N GLY A 112 -29.13 1.69 -1.52
CA GLY A 112 -28.28 0.63 -2.07
C GLY A 112 -26.88 0.54 -1.45
N LYS A 113 -26.60 1.30 -0.38
CA LYS A 113 -25.34 1.21 0.36
C LYS A 113 -25.37 0.06 1.38
N VAL A 114 -24.22 -0.56 1.60
CA VAL A 114 -24.00 -1.64 2.56
C VAL A 114 -23.09 -1.13 3.68
N GLY A 115 -23.55 -1.25 4.93
CA GLY A 115 -22.77 -0.92 6.12
C GLY A 115 -22.45 -2.16 6.92
N ILE A 116 -21.21 -2.29 7.41
CA ILE A 116 -20.79 -3.27 8.42
C ILE A 116 -20.35 -2.49 9.66
N ASN A 117 -20.99 -2.79 10.79
CA ASN A 117 -20.83 -2.09 12.06
C ASN A 117 -21.07 -0.57 11.98
N THR A 118 -21.91 -0.13 11.04
CA THR A 118 -22.38 1.25 10.89
C THR A 118 -23.84 1.26 10.45
N SER A 119 -24.62 2.23 10.92
CA SER A 119 -26.00 2.44 10.49
C SER A 119 -26.15 3.45 9.36
N GLY A 120 -25.10 4.22 9.06
CA GLY A 120 -25.09 5.26 8.04
C GLY A 120 -23.84 5.16 7.18
N PRO A 121 -23.74 4.16 6.28
CA PRO A 121 -22.61 4.03 5.37
C PRO A 121 -22.40 5.29 4.51
N ASP A 122 -21.18 5.81 4.48
CA ASP A 122 -20.82 6.99 3.68
C ASP A 122 -20.49 6.65 2.22
N ARG A 123 -20.26 5.36 1.92
CA ARG A 123 -19.95 4.82 0.60
C ARG A 123 -20.78 3.58 0.31
N LYS A 124 -20.68 3.04 -0.92
CA LYS A 124 -21.44 1.85 -1.34
C LYS A 124 -21.20 0.65 -0.43
N LEU A 125 -19.97 0.49 0.03
CA LEU A 125 -19.59 -0.39 1.12
C LEU A 125 -18.83 0.46 2.12
N ASP A 126 -19.27 0.42 3.37
CA ASP A 126 -18.62 1.09 4.48
C ASP A 126 -18.44 0.10 5.63
N VAL A 127 -17.22 -0.07 6.09
CA VAL A 127 -16.87 -0.97 7.19
C VAL A 127 -16.22 -0.13 8.27
N LEU A 128 -16.94 0.02 9.38
CA LEU A 128 -16.52 0.91 10.46
C LEU A 128 -16.07 0.10 11.66
N ASP A 129 -14.77 0.08 11.91
CA ASP A 129 -14.19 -0.41 13.16
C ASP A 129 -13.05 0.53 13.56
N ALA A 130 -13.08 1.01 14.80
CA ALA A 130 -12.09 1.94 15.35
C ALA A 130 -11.03 1.24 16.22
N THR A 131 -11.23 -0.03 16.56
CA THR A 131 -10.38 -0.80 17.48
C THR A 131 -9.72 -1.99 16.81
N ASN A 132 -10.25 -2.47 15.68
CA ASN A 132 -9.70 -3.57 14.90
C ASN A 132 -9.53 -3.18 13.42
N PRO A 133 -8.77 -3.98 12.64
CA PRO A 133 -8.76 -3.87 11.19
C PRO A 133 -10.15 -4.02 10.59
N GLN A 134 -10.50 -3.13 9.66
CA GLN A 134 -11.81 -3.15 9.02
C GLN A 134 -11.96 -4.31 8.03
N MET A 135 -10.87 -4.84 7.46
CA MET A 135 -10.92 -6.00 6.58
C MET A 135 -9.74 -6.94 6.83
N ARG A 136 -10.02 -8.24 6.91
CA ARG A 136 -9.02 -9.30 7.01
C ARG A 136 -9.16 -10.30 5.86
N LEU A 137 -8.03 -10.66 5.26
CA LEU A 137 -7.90 -11.82 4.37
C LEU A 137 -7.16 -12.93 5.11
N THR A 138 -7.88 -13.95 5.56
CA THR A 138 -7.31 -15.08 6.30
C THR A 138 -6.99 -16.24 5.35
N TYR A 139 -5.79 -16.78 5.43
CA TYR A 139 -5.41 -18.04 4.80
C TYR A 139 -5.45 -19.21 5.79
N THR A 140 -4.78 -19.05 6.93
CA THR A 140 -4.86 -20.00 8.06
C THR A 140 -5.47 -19.29 9.24
N ASP A 141 -6.55 -19.85 9.77
CA ASP A 141 -7.31 -19.23 10.85
C ASP A 141 -6.42 -18.83 12.03
N GLY A 142 -6.61 -17.58 12.48
CA GLY A 142 -5.87 -16.95 13.57
C GLY A 142 -4.36 -16.72 13.38
N SER A 143 -3.73 -17.15 12.29
CA SER A 143 -2.25 -17.19 12.20
C SER A 143 -1.63 -16.69 10.89
N VAL A 144 -2.31 -16.89 9.75
CA VAL A 144 -1.83 -16.43 8.45
C VAL A 144 -2.90 -15.54 7.82
N PHE A 145 -2.65 -14.24 7.79
CA PHE A 145 -3.61 -13.26 7.30
C PHE A 145 -2.94 -11.98 6.79
N THR A 146 -3.72 -11.16 6.10
CA THR A 146 -3.40 -9.76 5.81
C THR A 146 -4.56 -8.88 6.24
N ASP A 147 -4.24 -7.86 7.03
CA ASP A 147 -5.20 -6.87 7.51
C ASP A 147 -5.09 -5.57 6.73
N PHE A 148 -6.23 -4.99 6.38
CA PHE A 148 -6.36 -3.63 5.88
C PHE A 148 -7.03 -2.80 6.96
N LEU A 149 -6.32 -1.75 7.40
CA LEU A 149 -6.77 -0.86 8.45
C LEU A 149 -6.64 0.60 8.03
N THR A 150 -7.66 1.41 8.27
CA THR A 150 -7.50 2.88 8.32
C THR A 150 -7.33 3.28 9.78
N ASN A 151 -6.20 3.90 10.13
CA ASN A 151 -5.91 4.31 11.50
C ASN A 151 -6.65 5.62 11.88
N SER A 152 -6.50 6.08 13.13
CA SER A 152 -7.11 7.34 13.60
C SER A 152 -6.60 8.61 12.90
N GLY A 153 -5.45 8.53 12.23
CA GLY A 153 -4.91 9.60 11.38
C GLY A 153 -5.43 9.57 9.94
N GLY A 154 -6.17 8.53 9.55
CA GLY A 154 -6.67 8.32 8.19
C GLY A 154 -5.69 7.60 7.27
N ASP A 155 -4.56 7.08 7.78
CA ASP A 155 -3.61 6.34 6.96
C ASP A 155 -4.10 4.91 6.73
N LEU A 156 -3.88 4.41 5.50
CA LEU A 156 -4.01 2.99 5.20
C LEU A 156 -2.78 2.24 5.73
N VAL A 157 -3.02 1.26 6.59
CA VAL A 157 -2.04 0.31 7.11
C VAL A 157 -2.38 -1.08 6.55
N VAL A 158 -1.39 -1.70 5.90
CA VAL A 158 -1.49 -3.09 5.43
C VAL A 158 -0.56 -3.93 6.29
N THR A 159 -1.14 -4.79 7.13
CA THR A 159 -0.37 -5.66 8.04
C THR A 159 -0.47 -7.09 7.56
N ALA A 160 0.56 -7.55 6.84
CA ALA A 160 0.70 -8.95 6.46
C ALA A 160 1.42 -9.72 7.57
N SER A 161 0.85 -10.85 8.03
CA SER A 161 1.47 -11.67 9.09
C SER A 161 2.82 -12.29 8.67
N GLY A 162 3.11 -12.33 7.35
CA GLY A 162 4.40 -12.70 6.78
C GLY A 162 5.43 -11.56 6.66
N ASN A 163 5.09 -10.33 7.09
CA ASN A 163 5.90 -9.10 7.03
C ASN A 163 6.08 -8.45 5.65
N ASP A 164 5.69 -9.12 4.56
CA ASP A 164 5.87 -8.61 3.19
C ASP A 164 4.56 -8.17 2.54
N VAL A 165 4.62 -7.03 1.81
CA VAL A 165 3.60 -6.64 0.83
C VAL A 165 4.22 -6.76 -0.55
N ILE A 166 3.74 -7.72 -1.35
CA ILE A 166 4.37 -8.06 -2.64
C ILE A 166 3.50 -7.58 -3.81
N LEU A 167 4.07 -6.72 -4.65
CA LEU A 167 3.48 -6.28 -5.91
C LEU A 167 4.17 -6.98 -7.09
N PHE A 168 3.52 -8.01 -7.65
CA PHE A 168 4.03 -8.76 -8.80
C PHE A 168 3.67 -8.08 -10.13
N ASN A 169 4.64 -7.97 -11.04
CA ASN A 169 4.50 -7.56 -12.45
C ASN A 169 3.83 -6.21 -12.74
N SER A 170 3.45 -5.46 -11.71
CA SER A 170 2.87 -4.12 -11.80
C SER A 170 3.90 -3.05 -11.41
N ASN A 171 3.71 -1.84 -11.93
CA ASN A 171 4.48 -0.69 -11.49
C ASN A 171 3.84 -0.04 -10.25
N LEU A 172 4.65 0.27 -9.24
CA LEU A 172 4.26 1.05 -8.07
C LEU A 172 4.52 2.54 -8.34
N GLY A 173 3.44 3.33 -8.37
CA GLY A 173 3.49 4.79 -8.41
C GLY A 173 3.36 5.38 -7.02
N ILE A 174 4.29 6.26 -6.64
CA ILE A 174 4.20 7.08 -5.44
C ILE A 174 4.09 8.53 -5.91
N GLY A 175 2.93 9.16 -5.68
CA GLY A 175 2.64 10.52 -6.16
C GLY A 175 2.38 10.64 -7.68
N THR A 176 2.20 9.51 -8.38
CA THR A 176 1.83 9.46 -9.80
C THR A 176 0.87 8.32 -10.08
N SER A 177 -0.06 8.53 -11.03
CA SER A 177 -0.93 7.50 -11.60
C SER A 177 -0.39 6.91 -12.91
N THR A 178 0.76 7.40 -13.40
CA THR A 178 1.40 6.94 -14.65
C THR A 178 2.87 6.56 -14.42
N PRO A 179 3.15 5.45 -13.71
CA PRO A 179 4.52 5.05 -13.42
C PRO A 179 5.30 4.69 -14.70
N ALA A 180 6.45 5.33 -14.94
CA ALA A 180 7.33 5.08 -16.09
C ALA A 180 8.27 3.87 -15.90
N ALA A 181 8.37 3.33 -14.69
CA ALA A 181 9.15 2.15 -14.33
C ALA A 181 8.50 1.40 -13.16
N ARG A 182 9.03 0.21 -12.80
CA ARG A 182 8.50 -0.65 -11.72
C ARG A 182 8.31 0.07 -10.39
N LEU A 183 9.19 1.02 -10.07
CA LEU A 183 8.98 1.98 -8.99
C LEU A 183 9.15 3.38 -9.60
N SER A 184 8.09 4.18 -9.57
CA SER A 184 8.12 5.59 -9.99
C SER A 184 7.69 6.45 -8.83
N VAL A 185 8.60 7.27 -8.34
CA VAL A 185 8.33 8.26 -7.30
C VAL A 185 8.29 9.62 -7.98
N ALA A 186 7.21 10.36 -7.80
CA ALA A 186 7.00 11.71 -8.33
C ALA A 186 6.43 12.60 -7.22
N GLY A 187 6.88 13.85 -7.15
CA GLY A 187 6.47 14.77 -6.08
C GLY A 187 7.06 16.17 -6.25
N GLY A 188 6.66 17.09 -5.37
CA GLY A 188 7.07 18.50 -5.38
C GLY A 188 8.13 18.83 -4.32
N SER A 189 7.91 19.90 -3.55
CA SER A 189 8.89 20.58 -2.67
C SER A 189 9.48 19.77 -1.49
N ALA A 190 9.10 18.51 -1.32
CA ALA A 190 9.64 17.62 -0.28
C ALA A 190 10.63 16.63 -0.88
N PRO A 191 11.55 16.06 -0.09
CA PRO A 191 12.41 14.98 -0.56
C PRO A 191 11.56 13.82 -1.10
N MET A 192 11.84 13.41 -2.34
CA MET A 192 11.09 12.33 -2.99
C MET A 192 11.40 10.97 -2.35
N ILE A 193 12.67 10.74 -2.01
CA ILE A 193 13.13 9.53 -1.34
C ILE A 193 14.01 9.97 -0.17
N VAL A 194 13.59 9.61 1.04
CA VAL A 194 14.43 9.66 2.25
C VAL A 194 14.70 8.23 2.64
N VAL A 195 15.98 7.90 2.80
CA VAL A 195 16.40 6.63 3.39
C VAL A 195 17.07 6.95 4.71
N ASP A 196 16.45 6.49 5.78
CA ASP A 196 16.95 6.65 7.14
C ASP A 196 17.04 5.26 7.80
N ALA A 197 18.02 5.10 8.67
CA ALA A 197 18.24 3.87 9.41
C ALA A 197 18.51 4.20 10.88
N LYS A 198 17.94 3.39 11.77
CA LYS A 198 18.12 3.55 13.20
C LYS A 198 19.58 3.38 13.61
N THR A 199 19.99 4.05 14.70
CA THR A 199 21.32 3.91 15.31
C THR A 199 21.74 2.45 15.44
N GLY A 200 22.92 2.11 14.92
CA GLY A 200 23.46 0.75 14.92
C GLY A 200 23.20 -0.05 13.64
N PHE A 201 22.54 0.53 12.63
CA PHE A 201 22.46 -0.07 11.30
C PHE A 201 23.83 -0.08 10.62
N ALA A 202 24.27 -1.25 10.13
CA ALA A 202 25.61 -1.47 9.59
C ALA A 202 25.61 -2.01 8.13
N LYS A 203 24.47 -1.94 7.44
CA LYS A 203 24.33 -2.38 6.04
C LYS A 203 24.26 -1.17 5.10
N ASN A 204 24.02 -1.44 3.82
CA ASN A 204 23.80 -0.40 2.82
C ASN A 204 22.43 0.27 3.03
N LEU A 205 22.39 1.60 3.06
CA LEU A 205 21.16 2.38 3.00
C LEU A 205 20.47 2.18 1.64
N ILE A 206 21.25 2.26 0.56
CA ILE A 206 20.77 2.00 -0.81
C ILE A 206 21.71 0.98 -1.46
N ASP A 207 21.15 0.00 -2.18
CA ASP A 207 21.94 -1.01 -2.90
C ASP A 207 21.26 -1.42 -4.20
N LEU A 208 21.76 -0.91 -5.31
CA LEU A 208 21.29 -1.23 -6.65
C LEU A 208 22.08 -2.43 -7.19
N LYS A 209 21.38 -3.53 -7.45
CA LYS A 209 21.99 -4.81 -7.85
C LYS A 209 21.64 -5.24 -9.27
N VAL A 210 22.56 -5.97 -9.89
CA VAL A 210 22.31 -6.76 -11.11
C VAL A 210 22.83 -8.18 -10.85
N ALA A 211 21.98 -9.18 -11.10
CA ALA A 211 22.29 -10.59 -10.86
C ALA A 211 22.91 -10.85 -9.47
N SER A 212 22.28 -10.29 -8.42
CA SER A 212 22.74 -10.38 -7.02
C SER A 212 24.07 -9.71 -6.70
N THR A 213 24.68 -8.96 -7.64
CA THR A 213 25.91 -8.18 -7.40
C THR A 213 25.59 -6.70 -7.25
N SER A 214 26.09 -6.04 -6.19
CA SER A 214 25.97 -4.58 -6.01
C SER A 214 26.69 -3.85 -7.14
N LYS A 215 25.99 -2.90 -7.78
CA LYS A 215 26.55 -2.02 -8.82
C LYS A 215 26.75 -0.60 -8.31
N MET A 216 25.84 -0.13 -7.47
CA MET A 216 25.96 1.14 -6.76
C MET A 216 25.34 0.97 -5.38
N LYS A 217 25.99 1.48 -4.35
CA LYS A 217 25.46 1.47 -2.99
C LYS A 217 25.83 2.74 -2.23
N VAL A 218 24.99 3.08 -1.26
CA VAL A 218 25.30 4.04 -0.19
C VAL A 218 25.36 3.25 1.10
N ASP A 219 26.47 3.29 1.83
CA ASP A 219 26.58 2.59 3.11
C ASP A 219 26.00 3.40 4.28
N SER A 220 26.03 2.84 5.49
CA SER A 220 25.55 3.49 6.71
C SER A 220 26.41 4.68 7.17
N ALA A 221 27.63 4.84 6.67
CA ALA A 221 28.46 6.02 6.92
C ALA A 221 28.14 7.17 5.94
N GLY A 222 27.35 6.91 4.91
CA GLY A 222 27.01 7.86 3.84
C GLY A 222 27.95 7.78 2.64
N ASP A 223 28.87 6.81 2.62
CA ASP A 223 29.83 6.64 1.55
C ASP A 223 29.16 6.00 0.33
N ILE A 224 29.48 6.51 -0.86
CA ILE A 224 28.99 6.00 -2.14
C ILE A 224 30.04 5.06 -2.75
N TYR A 225 29.65 3.81 -3.01
CA TYR A 225 30.50 2.84 -3.69
C TYR A 225 29.88 2.40 -5.01
N PHE A 226 30.73 2.24 -6.02
CA PHE A 226 30.41 1.55 -7.26
C PHE A 226 31.04 0.15 -7.21
N GLY A 227 30.29 -0.89 -7.55
CA GLY A 227 30.73 -2.28 -7.39
C GLY A 227 31.76 -2.70 -8.44
N GLN A 228 32.75 -3.51 -8.07
CA GLN A 228 33.85 -3.97 -8.94
C GLN A 228 33.37 -4.46 -10.34
N GLY A 229 34.02 -4.00 -11.42
CA GLY A 229 33.63 -4.32 -12.80
C GLY A 229 34.27 -3.40 -13.86
N SER A 230 33.71 -3.35 -15.07
CA SER A 230 34.13 -2.46 -16.17
C SER A 230 34.28 -0.99 -15.72
N ASN A 231 35.08 -0.21 -16.46
CA ASN A 231 35.31 1.22 -16.20
C ASN A 231 34.04 1.96 -15.74
N HIS A 232 34.06 2.48 -14.52
CA HIS A 232 32.99 3.32 -14.01
C HIS A 232 33.20 4.76 -14.48
N ASN A 233 32.39 5.19 -15.42
CA ASN A 233 32.36 6.59 -15.81
C ASN A 233 31.50 7.35 -14.79
N ILE A 234 32.14 8.03 -13.84
CA ILE A 234 31.48 9.04 -13.01
C ILE A 234 31.39 10.32 -13.86
N GLN A 235 30.31 10.45 -14.63
CA GLN A 235 30.05 11.65 -15.43
C GLN A 235 29.35 12.70 -14.57
N ILE A 236 30.05 13.79 -14.28
CA ILE A 236 29.45 15.01 -13.72
C ILE A 236 29.11 15.91 -14.92
N SER A 237 27.88 15.77 -15.44
CA SER A 237 27.39 16.54 -16.59
C SER A 237 26.60 17.76 -16.11
N GLN A 238 26.96 18.96 -16.57
CA GLN A 238 26.32 20.22 -16.15
C GLN A 238 24.92 20.36 -16.77
N SER A 239 23.96 20.89 -16.00
CA SER A 239 22.69 21.42 -16.54
C SER A 239 22.92 22.80 -17.15
N THR A 240 22.18 23.10 -18.22
CA THR A 240 22.49 23.99 -19.35
C THR A 240 22.63 25.51 -19.10
N SER A 241 22.98 26.01 -17.92
CA SER A 241 23.24 27.45 -17.79
C SER A 241 24.06 27.86 -16.57
N GLY A 242 25.29 28.34 -16.84
CA GLY A 242 25.94 29.38 -16.02
C GLY A 242 27.01 28.90 -15.03
N ASN A 243 28.26 29.24 -15.34
CA ASN A 243 29.49 29.16 -14.54
C ASN A 243 30.02 27.76 -14.21
N GLY A 244 31.20 27.45 -14.75
CA GLY A 244 31.87 26.16 -14.65
C GLY A 244 32.08 25.71 -13.20
N GLY A 245 31.40 24.62 -12.84
CA GLY A 245 31.61 23.94 -11.57
C GLY A 245 32.98 23.26 -11.55
N ILE A 246 33.85 23.73 -10.66
CA ILE A 246 35.03 23.00 -10.23
C ILE A 246 34.54 21.74 -9.51
N LEU A 247 35.07 20.56 -9.84
CA LEU A 247 34.86 19.36 -9.02
C LEU A 247 35.62 19.55 -7.70
N TYR A 248 34.92 19.94 -6.64
CA TYR A 248 35.50 19.99 -5.30
C TYR A 248 35.61 18.57 -4.73
N MET A 249 36.80 17.98 -4.83
CA MET A 249 37.14 16.76 -4.09
C MET A 249 37.81 17.19 -2.78
N TYR A 250 37.02 17.26 -1.70
CA TYR A 250 37.57 17.49 -0.37
C TYR A 250 38.11 16.17 0.17
N ALA A 251 39.41 16.13 0.45
CA ALA A 251 40.02 15.04 1.19
C ALA A 251 40.16 15.51 2.65
N GLY A 252 39.12 15.26 3.46
CA GLY A 252 39.01 15.72 4.86
C GLY A 252 37.63 16.29 5.20
N GLN A 253 37.19 16.13 6.45
CA GLN A 253 35.89 16.62 6.94
C GLN A 253 35.90 18.16 7.08
N GLY A 254 35.02 18.83 6.35
CA GLY A 254 34.84 20.29 6.37
C GLY A 254 34.00 20.82 7.53
N SER A 255 34.06 20.17 8.69
CA SER A 255 33.35 20.62 9.89
C SER A 255 34.21 20.28 11.11
N VAL A 256 34.58 21.31 11.89
CA VAL A 256 35.44 21.35 13.10
C VAL A 256 36.96 21.17 12.94
N ALA A 257 37.64 22.32 12.82
CA ALA A 257 38.95 22.77 13.35
C ALA A 257 40.20 21.86 13.44
N GLU A 258 40.14 20.55 13.28
CA GLU A 258 41.31 19.67 13.21
C GLU A 258 41.29 18.91 11.89
N ASN A 259 42.13 19.37 10.97
CA ASN A 259 42.25 18.85 9.62
C ASN A 259 42.99 17.49 9.69
N ASN A 260 42.26 16.39 9.85
CA ASN A 260 42.81 15.06 9.63
C ASN A 260 43.01 14.91 8.13
N GLY A 261 44.26 15.12 7.68
CA GLY A 261 44.66 15.14 6.27
C GLY A 261 44.09 13.95 5.50
N GLY A 262 43.20 14.24 4.55
CA GLY A 262 42.85 13.30 3.51
C GLY A 262 43.72 13.57 2.28
N ASP A 263 44.12 12.50 1.60
CA ASP A 263 44.82 12.59 0.33
C ASP A 263 43.83 12.40 -0.83
N LEU A 264 43.93 13.24 -1.86
CA LEU A 264 43.25 13.03 -3.13
C LEU A 264 44.08 12.10 -4.01
N TYR A 265 43.78 10.80 -3.98
CA TYR A 265 44.46 9.80 -4.79
C TYR A 265 43.86 9.72 -6.20
N LEU A 266 44.33 10.56 -7.13
CA LEU A 266 44.15 10.27 -8.56
C LEU A 266 45.27 9.33 -8.98
N SER A 267 44.95 8.07 -9.26
CA SER A 267 45.88 7.15 -9.90
C SER A 267 45.32 6.77 -11.27
N GLY A 268 46.15 6.87 -12.31
CA GLY A 268 46.00 5.89 -13.39
C GLY A 268 46.26 4.52 -12.77
N GLY A 269 45.38 3.54 -13.02
CA GLY A 269 45.31 2.28 -12.27
C GLY A 269 46.65 1.65 -11.88
N SER A 270 46.70 1.08 -10.67
CA SER A 270 47.92 0.51 -10.08
C SER A 270 48.28 -0.88 -10.62
N HIS A 271 49.58 -1.09 -10.80
CA HIS A 271 50.28 -2.35 -11.01
C HIS A 271 49.93 -3.37 -9.92
N GLY A 272 49.36 -4.52 -10.30
CA GLY A 272 49.45 -5.71 -9.46
C GLY A 272 50.88 -6.25 -9.52
N THR A 273 51.71 -5.96 -8.52
CA THR A 273 52.98 -6.66 -8.31
C THR A 273 52.69 -8.08 -7.80
N GLY A 274 52.24 -8.95 -8.69
CA GLY A 274 51.91 -10.33 -8.33
C GLY A 274 51.65 -11.21 -9.53
N GLY A 275 52.72 -11.77 -10.10
CA GLY A 275 52.65 -12.88 -11.03
C GLY A 275 53.33 -12.60 -12.37
N ALA A 276 54.46 -13.28 -12.59
CA ALA A 276 55.17 -13.30 -13.87
C ALA A 276 54.27 -13.80 -15.01
N GLY A 277 53.92 -12.93 -15.97
CA GLY A 277 53.22 -13.30 -17.19
C GLY A 277 53.18 -12.13 -18.19
N PRO A 278 53.46 -12.35 -19.49
CA PRO A 278 53.60 -11.28 -20.48
C PRO A 278 52.23 -10.84 -21.00
N GLY A 279 51.57 -9.94 -20.27
CA GLY A 279 50.34 -9.28 -20.67
C GLY A 279 50.35 -7.85 -20.15
N GLY A 280 51.08 -6.96 -20.83
CA GLY A 280 51.34 -5.60 -20.39
C GLY A 280 50.07 -4.76 -20.26
N GLY A 281 49.70 -4.43 -19.03
CA GLY A 281 48.76 -3.35 -18.74
C GLY A 281 49.40 -1.99 -19.05
N VAL A 282 48.65 -1.12 -19.71
CA VAL A 282 49.09 0.24 -20.07
C VAL A 282 49.02 1.13 -18.83
N SER A 283 50.13 1.77 -18.44
CA SER A 283 50.15 2.78 -17.37
C SER A 283 49.18 3.91 -17.69
N GLY A 284 48.28 4.26 -16.77
CA GLY A 284 47.46 5.45 -16.90
C GLY A 284 48.27 6.70 -16.54
N ASN A 285 48.29 7.70 -17.41
CA ASN A 285 48.87 9.01 -17.12
C ASN A 285 47.83 9.90 -16.43
N ILE A 286 48.22 10.65 -15.39
CA ILE A 286 47.43 11.78 -14.90
C ILE A 286 47.75 12.96 -15.82
N ILE A 287 47.00 13.12 -16.90
CA ILE A 287 47.17 14.22 -17.84
C ILE A 287 46.35 15.41 -17.32
N MET A 288 46.99 16.32 -16.58
CA MET A 288 46.41 17.63 -16.26
C MET A 288 46.59 18.58 -17.45
N ALA A 289 45.81 18.37 -18.51
CA ALA A 289 45.82 19.23 -19.69
C ALA A 289 44.86 20.42 -19.49
N THR A 290 45.34 21.47 -18.83
CA THR A 290 44.73 22.80 -18.95
C THR A 290 45.85 23.82 -19.18
N GLN A 291 45.55 24.90 -19.89
CA GLN A 291 46.45 26.05 -20.08
C GLN A 291 46.66 26.85 -18.77
N GLY A 292 46.59 26.22 -17.59
CA GLY A 292 46.63 26.90 -16.30
C GLY A 292 46.63 25.93 -15.13
N LEU A 293 47.82 25.53 -14.69
CA LEU A 293 48.09 25.23 -13.28
C LEU A 293 48.04 26.55 -12.50
N SER A 294 46.86 27.15 -12.39
CA SER A 294 46.63 28.37 -11.61
C SER A 294 45.33 28.26 -10.83
N ASP A 295 45.42 27.71 -9.61
CA ASP A 295 44.86 28.29 -8.39
C ASP A 295 45.03 27.27 -7.24
N ASN A 296 45.45 27.63 -6.03
CA ASN A 296 45.25 28.89 -5.35
C ASN A 296 46.35 29.11 -4.28
N ILE A 297 46.89 30.34 -4.25
CA ILE A 297 47.64 30.99 -3.15
C ILE A 297 49.00 30.35 -2.78
N LYS A 298 50.04 30.75 -3.53
CA LYS A 298 51.51 30.53 -3.35
C LYS A 298 52.19 29.42 -4.17
N GLY A 299 51.59 28.97 -5.28
CA GLY A 299 52.30 28.59 -6.53
C GLY A 299 53.48 27.62 -6.42
N LYS A 300 53.31 26.44 -5.80
CA LYS A 300 54.32 25.39 -5.75
C LYS A 300 53.76 24.02 -6.16
N VAL A 301 54.47 23.31 -7.03
CA VAL A 301 54.16 21.95 -7.48
C VAL A 301 55.23 21.01 -6.91
N GLY A 302 54.83 20.01 -6.13
CA GLY A 302 55.74 19.00 -5.60
C GLY A 302 55.67 17.70 -6.39
N ILE A 303 56.81 17.13 -6.78
CA ILE A 303 56.92 15.75 -7.26
C ILE A 303 57.79 14.99 -6.26
N ASN A 304 57.22 13.96 -5.60
CA ASN A 304 57.88 13.16 -4.57
C ASN A 304 58.38 13.96 -3.33
N THR A 305 57.68 15.03 -2.97
CA THR A 305 57.97 15.91 -1.82
C THR A 305 56.67 16.28 -1.10
N THR A 306 56.71 16.36 0.24
CA THR A 306 55.56 16.69 1.08
C THR A 306 55.56 18.14 1.57
N GLY A 307 56.59 18.91 1.24
CA GLY A 307 56.76 20.29 1.71
C GLY A 307 57.45 21.17 0.67
N PRO A 308 56.81 21.47 -0.46
CA PRO A 308 57.46 22.22 -1.51
C PRO A 308 57.83 23.63 -1.02
N ASP A 309 59.11 23.95 -1.08
CA ASP A 309 59.67 25.24 -0.65
C ASP A 309 59.83 26.24 -1.82
N ARG A 310 59.69 25.77 -3.06
CA ARG A 310 59.83 26.49 -4.35
C ARG A 310 58.73 26.13 -5.35
N ARG A 311 58.59 26.90 -6.44
CA ARG A 311 57.46 26.77 -7.39
C ARG A 311 57.36 25.39 -8.07
N LEU A 312 58.48 24.70 -8.23
CA LEU A 312 58.58 23.30 -8.62
C LEU A 312 59.62 22.65 -7.71
N ASP A 313 59.16 21.88 -6.73
CA ASP A 313 60.01 21.11 -5.84
C ASP A 313 60.01 19.65 -6.30
N ILE A 314 61.20 19.15 -6.65
CA ILE A 314 61.40 17.76 -7.05
C ILE A 314 62.50 17.21 -6.18
N LEU A 315 62.18 16.13 -5.47
CA LEU A 315 63.10 15.41 -4.61
C LEU A 315 63.38 14.02 -5.19
N ASP A 316 64.58 13.85 -5.73
CA ASP A 316 65.16 12.56 -6.07
C ASP A 316 66.49 12.45 -5.34
N THR A 317 66.66 11.40 -4.54
CA THR A 317 67.88 11.11 -3.77
C THR A 317 68.78 10.08 -4.45
N SER A 318 68.35 9.60 -5.61
CA SER A 318 68.98 8.51 -6.37
C SER A 318 69.33 8.89 -7.82
N GLY A 319 68.91 10.06 -8.29
CA GLY A 319 69.08 10.51 -9.68
C GLY A 319 68.84 12.00 -9.90
N SER A 320 68.81 12.40 -11.18
CA SER A 320 68.59 13.78 -11.62
C SER A 320 67.16 14.24 -11.31
N GLN A 321 67.02 15.40 -10.68
CA GLN A 321 65.72 15.91 -10.22
C GLN A 321 64.83 16.36 -11.38
N LEU A 322 65.39 16.84 -12.49
CA LEU A 322 64.63 17.18 -13.69
C LEU A 322 65.42 16.80 -14.94
N ARG A 323 64.82 16.01 -15.82
CA ARG A 323 65.35 15.73 -17.15
C ARG A 323 64.50 16.42 -18.21
N LEU A 324 65.10 17.29 -19.01
CA LEU A 324 64.49 17.82 -20.23
C LEU A 324 65.02 17.03 -21.43
N THR A 325 64.15 16.22 -22.02
CA THR A 325 64.50 15.34 -23.15
C THR A 325 63.96 15.92 -24.45
N TYR A 326 64.78 15.94 -25.49
CA TYR A 326 64.33 16.18 -26.86
C TYR A 326 64.28 14.84 -27.61
N THR A 327 63.11 14.55 -28.20
CA THR A 327 62.80 13.45 -29.14
C THR A 327 62.67 12.00 -28.62
N ASP A 328 63.59 11.42 -27.83
CA ASP A 328 63.46 9.97 -27.48
C ASP A 328 64.26 9.48 -26.25
N GLY A 329 64.77 10.38 -25.42
CA GLY A 329 65.57 10.02 -24.24
C GLY A 329 67.07 9.98 -24.51
N SER A 330 67.51 10.10 -25.76
CA SER A 330 68.93 10.11 -26.14
C SER A 330 69.59 11.49 -26.01
N VAL A 331 68.84 12.57 -26.27
CA VAL A 331 69.29 13.95 -26.11
C VAL A 331 68.54 14.55 -24.93
N PHE A 332 69.25 14.82 -23.85
CA PHE A 332 68.65 15.38 -22.66
C PHE A 332 69.59 16.32 -21.91
N THR A 333 68.98 17.18 -21.10
CA THR A 333 69.67 17.93 -20.06
C THR A 333 69.11 17.50 -18.72
N ASP A 334 70.01 17.06 -17.84
CA ASP A 334 69.69 16.75 -16.46
C ASP A 334 70.04 17.93 -15.56
N PHE A 335 69.09 18.31 -14.72
CA PHE A 335 69.29 19.23 -13.61
C PHE A 335 69.45 18.40 -12.35
N LEU A 336 70.68 18.39 -11.85
CA LEU A 336 71.08 17.75 -10.61
C LEU A 336 71.59 18.86 -9.68
N THR A 337 70.96 19.06 -8.53
CA THR A 337 71.54 19.86 -7.45
C THR A 337 72.28 18.91 -6.52
N ASN A 338 73.61 19.01 -6.47
CA ASN A 338 74.41 18.37 -5.43
C ASN A 338 74.27 19.11 -4.10
#